data_AF-A0A2C5ZW25-F1
#
_entry.id   AF-A0A2C5ZW25-F1
#
_cell.length_a   1.000
_cell.length_b   1.000
_cell.length_c   1.000
_cell.angle_alpha   90.00
_cell.angle_beta   90.00
_cell.angle_gamma   90.00
#
_symmetry.space_group_name_H-M   'P 1'
#
loop_
_entity.id
_entity.type
_entity.pdbx_description
1 polymer ?
#
loop_
_entity_poly.entity_id
_entity_poly.type
_entity_poly.pdbx_seq_one_letter_code
_entity_poly.pdbx_strand_id
1 'polypeptide(L)'
;MASNDPPPLFLRPFPVADKDPKNLAEFIARVNAQPGGFRDVTEAKLREEISASQDVKDMVDEDDVDMVDVADEDDAATSKDPNIARMEVLKFIDIASNTAMLTLDSLSLLLSKQNPTTAALTLSHQLREMVGIGTLGVDRVDEPPVNEAKTRSLEETATGWTLMEVNKTRDAAEEASALLEREVEAERRYWEDVMAVKKAGWSVCRVPQQRHTLGVMFGFSEASPEFKNNGLAPMRRSEDGSVELDLGRLGGVSEGLVVTYERGGRVVGRSCGTS
;
A
#
# COMPACT_ATOMS: atom_id res chain seq x y z
N MET A 1 69.68 -2.91 -11.16
CA MET A 1 68.80 -3.73 -10.31
C MET A 1 67.92 -2.76 -9.54
N ALA A 2 66.72 -2.47 -10.06
CA ALA A 2 65.70 -1.70 -9.34
C ALA A 2 64.75 -2.72 -8.72
N SER A 3 64.57 -2.63 -7.40
CA SER A 3 63.70 -3.50 -6.62
C SER A 3 62.25 -3.35 -7.09
N ASN A 4 61.58 -4.49 -7.22
CA ASN A 4 60.18 -4.60 -7.58
C ASN A 4 59.32 -4.38 -6.32
N ASP A 5 59.44 -3.20 -5.69
CA ASP A 5 58.67 -2.87 -4.49
C ASP A 5 57.25 -2.44 -4.88
N PRO A 6 56.21 -3.03 -4.27
CA PRO A 6 54.83 -2.65 -4.56
C PRO A 6 54.57 -1.20 -4.14
N PRO A 7 53.73 -0.47 -4.90
CA PRO A 7 53.44 0.94 -4.61
C PRO A 7 52.86 1.14 -3.21
N PRO A 8 53.14 2.31 -2.58
CA PRO A 8 52.72 2.61 -1.22
C PRO A 8 51.20 2.51 -1.04
N LEU A 9 50.77 2.03 0.14
CA LEU A 9 49.39 1.66 0.47
C LEU A 9 48.33 2.76 0.20
N PHE A 10 48.75 4.02 0.07
CA PHE A 10 47.87 5.18 -0.19
C PHE A 10 47.38 5.28 -1.65
N LEU A 11 47.93 4.49 -2.58
CA LEU A 11 47.54 4.47 -3.99
C LEU A 11 46.85 3.15 -4.40
N ARG A 12 46.52 2.27 -3.45
CA ARG A 12 45.72 1.08 -3.77
C ARG A 12 44.23 1.45 -3.76
N PRO A 13 43.45 1.04 -4.78
CA PRO A 13 42.00 1.13 -4.70
C PRO A 13 41.53 0.39 -3.45
N PHE A 14 40.53 0.94 -2.76
CA PHE A 14 39.93 0.27 -1.60
C PHE A 14 39.52 -1.14 -2.02
N PRO A 15 39.86 -2.19 -1.24
CA PRO A 15 39.39 -3.53 -1.55
C PRO A 15 37.87 -3.49 -1.59
N VAL A 16 37.30 -3.68 -2.78
CA VAL A 16 35.86 -3.83 -2.94
C VAL A 16 35.51 -5.08 -2.16
N ALA A 17 34.73 -4.92 -1.09
CA ALA A 17 34.27 -6.06 -0.30
C ALA A 17 33.61 -7.06 -1.27
N ASP A 18 33.94 -8.35 -1.13
CA ASP A 18 33.31 -9.40 -1.92
C ASP A 18 31.80 -9.24 -1.84
N LYS A 19 31.15 -9.07 -3.00
CA LYS A 19 29.69 -8.91 -3.13
C LYS A 19 28.94 -10.22 -2.87
N ASP A 20 29.63 -11.19 -2.29
CA ASP A 20 29.11 -12.50 -1.96
C ASP A 20 28.38 -12.42 -0.62
N PRO A 21 27.14 -12.95 -0.54
CA PRO A 21 26.36 -12.92 0.69
C PRO A 21 27.10 -13.71 1.77
N LYS A 22 27.30 -13.09 2.94
CA LYS A 22 28.02 -13.72 4.05
C LYS A 22 27.15 -14.74 4.77
N ASN A 23 25.84 -14.63 4.63
CA ASN A 23 24.85 -15.50 5.26
C ASN A 23 23.74 -15.91 4.27
N LEU A 24 23.23 -17.13 4.44
CA LEU A 24 22.08 -17.64 3.70
C LEU A 24 20.86 -16.72 3.80
N ALA A 25 20.64 -16.08 4.96
CA ALA A 25 19.54 -15.12 5.12
C ALA A 25 19.69 -13.89 4.20
N GLU A 26 20.92 -13.41 4.01
CA GLU A 26 21.25 -12.30 3.11
C GLU A 26 21.09 -12.71 1.64
N PHE A 27 21.49 -13.95 1.30
CA PHE A 27 21.25 -14.52 -0.01
C PHE A 27 19.75 -14.65 -0.32
N ILE A 28 18.97 -15.20 0.61
CA ILE A 28 17.51 -15.34 0.47
C ILE A 28 16.84 -13.98 0.30
N ALA A 29 17.25 -12.98 1.10
CA ALA A 29 16.72 -11.62 0.98
C ALA A 29 17.03 -11.01 -0.39
N ARG A 30 18.26 -11.17 -0.89
CA ARG A 30 18.68 -10.68 -2.20
C ARG A 30 17.91 -11.34 -3.35
N VAL A 31 17.75 -12.66 -3.31
CA VAL A 31 17.00 -13.39 -4.35
C VAL A 31 15.51 -13.05 -4.31
N ASN A 32 14.93 -12.85 -3.14
CA ASN A 32 13.53 -12.42 -3.02
C ASN A 32 13.30 -10.96 -3.45
N ALA A 33 14.32 -10.11 -3.38
CA ALA A 33 14.25 -8.73 -3.87
C ALA A 33 14.32 -8.64 -5.41
N GLN A 34 14.76 -9.70 -6.09
CA GLN A 34 14.73 -9.76 -7.55
C GLN A 34 13.30 -9.99 -8.06
N PRO A 35 12.91 -9.39 -9.20
CA PRO A 35 11.58 -9.56 -9.77
C PRO A 35 11.29 -11.05 -10.01
N GLY A 36 10.19 -11.54 -9.42
CA GLY A 36 9.76 -12.95 -9.50
C GLY A 36 10.27 -13.87 -8.38
N GLY A 37 11.23 -13.43 -7.56
CA GLY A 37 11.78 -14.19 -6.42
C GLY A 37 12.23 -15.61 -6.80
N PHE A 38 12.31 -16.52 -5.82
CA PHE A 38 12.73 -17.91 -6.07
C PHE A 38 11.84 -18.69 -7.06
N ARG A 39 10.60 -18.24 -7.29
CA ARG A 39 9.64 -18.99 -8.12
C ARG A 39 9.90 -18.80 -9.61
N ASP A 40 10.49 -17.68 -9.99
CA ASP A 40 10.74 -17.34 -11.39
C ASP A 40 12.18 -17.67 -11.83
N VAL A 41 13.06 -17.93 -10.86
CA VAL A 41 14.42 -18.42 -11.09
C VAL A 41 14.36 -19.90 -11.52
N THR A 42 14.68 -20.14 -12.79
CA THR A 42 14.81 -21.49 -13.36
C THR A 42 16.22 -21.70 -13.91
N GLU A 43 16.73 -22.93 -13.83
CA GLU A 43 18.10 -23.25 -14.28
C GLU A 43 18.33 -22.90 -15.76
N ALA A 44 17.31 -23.07 -16.59
CA ALA A 44 17.37 -22.70 -18.01
C ALA A 44 17.60 -21.20 -18.22
N LYS A 45 16.81 -20.34 -17.55
CA LYS A 45 16.97 -18.87 -17.62
C LYS A 45 18.34 -18.42 -17.11
N LEU A 46 18.82 -19.01 -16.01
CA LEU A 46 20.13 -18.67 -15.44
C LEU A 46 21.28 -19.04 -16.37
N ARG A 47 21.23 -20.20 -17.05
CA ARG A 47 22.27 -20.58 -18.01
C ARG A 47 22.31 -19.64 -19.20
N GLU A 48 21.15 -19.21 -19.68
CA GLU A 48 21.02 -18.23 -20.77
C GLU A 48 21.59 -16.86 -20.36
N GLU A 49 21.24 -16.38 -19.15
CA GLU A 49 21.76 -15.12 -18.60
C GLU A 49 23.27 -15.15 -18.37
N ILE A 50 23.82 -16.27 -17.88
CA ILE A 50 25.26 -16.45 -17.71
C ILE A 50 25.96 -16.42 -19.07
N SER A 51 25.43 -17.12 -20.09
CA SER A 51 26.01 -17.07 -21.44
C SER A 51 25.97 -15.67 -22.05
N ALA A 52 24.84 -14.96 -21.92
CA ALA A 52 24.71 -13.59 -22.41
C ALA A 52 25.66 -12.63 -21.66
N SER A 53 25.83 -12.80 -20.36
CA SER A 53 26.78 -12.01 -19.56
C SER A 53 28.24 -12.32 -19.90
N GLN A 54 28.54 -13.55 -20.30
CA GLN A 54 29.88 -13.96 -20.75
C GLN A 54 30.22 -13.34 -22.10
N ASP A 55 29.27 -13.27 -23.02
CA ASP A 55 29.42 -12.61 -24.32
C ASP A 55 29.59 -11.09 -24.18
N VAL A 56 28.92 -10.45 -23.21
CA VAL A 56 29.10 -9.01 -22.92
C VAL A 56 30.46 -8.73 -22.28
N LYS A 57 30.97 -9.62 -21.42
CA LYS A 57 32.25 -9.42 -20.73
C LYS A 57 33.47 -9.52 -21.65
N ASP A 58 33.36 -10.22 -22.78
CA ASP A 58 34.38 -10.28 -23.83
C ASP A 58 34.34 -9.08 -24.80
N MET A 59 33.40 -8.14 -24.64
CA MET A 59 33.24 -6.96 -25.53
C MET A 59 33.54 -5.60 -24.89
N VAL A 60 33.95 -5.53 -23.62
CA VAL A 60 34.24 -4.25 -22.94
C VAL A 60 35.73 -4.10 -22.68
N ASP A 61 36.44 -3.54 -23.67
CA ASP A 61 37.66 -2.76 -23.42
C ASP A 61 37.26 -1.44 -22.72
N GLU A 62 38.15 -0.95 -21.88
CA GLU A 62 38.02 0.24 -21.04
C GLU A 62 37.53 1.49 -21.82
N ASP A 63 36.28 1.92 -21.60
CA ASP A 63 35.89 3.32 -21.34
C ASP A 63 34.36 3.48 -21.29
N ASP A 64 33.90 4.43 -20.47
CA ASP A 64 32.51 4.86 -20.22
C ASP A 64 31.63 3.94 -19.37
N VAL A 65 31.85 4.01 -18.06
CA VAL A 65 30.78 3.83 -17.06
C VAL A 65 29.80 4.99 -17.17
N ASP A 66 28.79 4.82 -18.00
CA ASP A 66 27.63 5.71 -18.06
C ASP A 66 26.93 5.65 -16.69
N MET A 67 27.07 6.71 -15.91
CA MET A 67 26.33 6.91 -14.66
C MET A 67 24.87 7.10 -15.04
N VAL A 68 24.14 6.00 -15.17
CA VAL A 68 22.69 6.01 -15.22
C VAL A 68 22.23 6.62 -13.90
N ASP A 69 21.79 7.86 -14.02
CA ASP A 69 21.16 8.63 -12.96
C ASP A 69 20.18 7.72 -12.22
N VAL A 70 20.38 7.58 -10.91
CA VAL A 70 19.40 6.95 -10.04
C VAL A 70 18.21 7.89 -10.09
N ALA A 71 17.32 7.65 -11.05
CA ALA A 71 16.02 8.27 -11.08
C ALA A 71 15.43 8.07 -9.69
N ASP A 72 15.17 9.19 -9.01
CA ASP A 72 14.42 9.22 -7.77
C ASP A 72 13.25 8.23 -7.91
N GLU A 73 13.29 7.16 -7.10
CA GLU A 73 12.22 6.19 -6.95
C GLU A 73 11.00 6.84 -6.25
N ASP A 74 10.51 7.96 -6.76
CA ASP A 74 9.18 8.49 -6.42
C ASP A 74 8.09 7.92 -7.35
N ASP A 75 8.46 7.07 -8.31
CA ASP A 75 7.55 6.38 -9.23
C ASP A 75 7.33 4.90 -8.86
N ALA A 76 6.64 4.70 -7.75
CA ALA A 76 5.54 3.73 -7.72
C ALA A 76 4.72 4.01 -6.46
N ALA A 77 3.46 4.39 -6.67
CA ALA A 77 2.38 4.13 -5.73
C ALA A 77 2.19 2.61 -5.54
N THR A 78 3.23 1.91 -5.08
CA THR A 78 3.06 0.71 -4.27
C THR A 78 2.29 1.21 -3.07
N SER A 79 0.99 0.97 -3.07
CA SER A 79 0.10 1.26 -1.96
C SER A 79 0.83 0.87 -0.68
N LYS A 80 1.34 1.86 0.07
CA LYS A 80 2.06 1.60 1.31
C LYS A 80 1.21 0.62 2.07
N ASP A 81 1.78 -0.54 2.42
CA ASP A 81 1.04 -1.58 3.12
C ASP A 81 0.23 -0.90 4.24
N PRO A 82 -1.09 -1.10 4.32
CA PRO A 82 -1.92 -0.41 5.30
C PRO A 82 -1.38 -0.56 6.73
N ASN A 83 -0.63 -1.63 7.00
CA ASN A 83 0.06 -1.82 8.28
C ASN A 83 1.23 -0.86 8.48
N ILE A 84 2.00 -0.55 7.44
CA ILE A 84 3.09 0.43 7.48
C ILE A 84 2.52 1.83 7.70
N ALA A 85 1.51 2.23 6.92
CA ALA A 85 0.84 3.51 7.10
C ALA A 85 0.25 3.66 8.52
N ARG A 86 -0.36 2.59 9.04
CA ARG A 86 -0.86 2.55 10.43
C ARG A 86 0.28 2.72 11.45
N MET A 87 1.41 2.07 11.25
CA MET A 87 2.57 2.16 12.14
C MET A 87 3.14 3.58 12.18
N GLU A 88 3.24 4.23 11.01
CA GLU A 88 3.67 5.63 10.90
C GLU A 88 2.73 6.56 11.68
N VAL A 89 1.42 6.41 11.51
CA VAL A 89 0.42 7.21 12.26
C VAL A 89 0.55 7.01 13.77
N LEU A 90 0.70 5.76 14.23
CA LEU A 90 0.88 5.46 15.66
C LEU A 90 2.15 6.10 16.22
N LYS A 91 3.25 6.08 15.47
CA LYS A 91 4.50 6.75 15.86
C LYS A 91 4.30 8.26 16.05
N PHE A 92 3.59 8.92 15.13
CA PHE A 92 3.31 10.36 15.26
C PHE A 92 2.40 10.66 16.45
N ILE A 93 1.41 9.81 16.70
CA ILE A 93 0.53 9.92 17.88
C ILE A 93 1.34 9.79 19.16
N ASP A 94 2.26 8.84 19.25
CA ASP A 94 3.10 8.64 20.44
C ASP A 94 4.00 9.86 20.70
N ILE A 95 4.61 10.43 19.65
CA ILE A 95 5.43 11.65 19.77
C ILE A 95 4.57 12.80 20.28
N ALA A 96 3.42 13.05 19.65
CA ALA A 96 2.51 14.14 20.05
C ALA A 96 1.98 13.95 21.47
N SER A 97 1.62 12.72 21.84
CA SER A 97 1.16 12.34 23.18
C SER A 97 2.24 12.61 24.23
N ASN A 98 3.48 12.21 23.97
CA ASN A 98 4.59 12.47 24.88
C ASN A 98 4.85 13.97 25.05
N THR A 99 4.81 14.76 23.97
CA THR A 99 4.93 16.22 24.06
C THR A 99 3.76 16.84 24.85
N ALA A 100 2.54 16.36 24.64
CA ALA A 100 1.37 16.81 25.41
C ALA A 100 1.49 16.47 26.90
N MET A 101 2.01 15.29 27.25
CA MET A 101 2.23 14.88 28.64
C MET A 101 3.32 15.72 29.32
N LEU A 102 4.42 16.02 28.61
CA LEU A 102 5.48 16.90 29.14
C LEU A 102 4.98 18.33 29.35
N THR A 103 4.20 18.87 28.41
CA THR A 103 3.60 20.21 28.54
C THR A 103 2.59 20.24 29.68
N LEU A 104 1.75 19.21 29.82
CA LEU A 104 0.85 19.05 30.96
C LEU A 104 1.63 19.06 32.29
N ASP A 105 2.68 18.25 32.42
CA ASP A 105 3.50 18.21 33.63
C ASP A 105 4.12 19.59 33.96
N SER A 106 4.59 20.32 32.94
CA SER A 106 5.14 21.67 33.12
C SER A 106 4.10 22.69 33.61
N LEU A 107 2.89 22.66 33.05
CA LEU A 107 1.79 23.53 33.44
C LEU A 107 1.25 23.15 34.83
N SER A 108 1.18 21.86 35.12
CA SER A 108 0.79 21.35 36.44
C SER A 108 1.80 21.76 37.51
N LEU A 109 3.10 21.71 37.25
CA LEU A 109 4.11 22.23 38.18
C LEU A 109 3.94 23.73 38.43
N LEU A 110 3.67 24.52 37.38
CA LEU A 110 3.44 25.95 37.50
C LEU A 110 2.17 26.27 38.33
N LEU A 111 1.07 25.55 38.08
CA LEU A 111 -0.18 25.73 38.80
C LEU A 111 -0.11 25.22 40.25
N SER A 112 0.76 24.24 40.52
CA SER A 112 0.84 23.56 41.81
C SER A 112 1.21 24.48 42.98
N LYS A 113 1.82 25.63 42.70
CA LYS A 113 2.10 26.69 43.69
C LYS A 113 0.83 27.40 44.18
N GLN A 114 -0.18 27.53 43.32
CA GLN A 114 -1.41 28.27 43.63
C GLN A 114 -2.59 27.34 43.97
N ASN A 115 -2.70 26.21 43.28
CA ASN A 115 -3.73 25.19 43.50
C ASN A 115 -3.10 23.79 43.60
N PRO A 116 -2.60 23.39 44.78
CA PRO A 116 -1.85 22.15 44.95
C PRO A 116 -2.71 20.89 44.78
N THR A 117 -3.99 20.93 45.17
CA THR A 117 -4.90 19.78 45.11
C THR A 117 -5.25 19.37 43.68
N THR A 118 -5.50 20.32 42.79
CA THR A 118 -5.84 20.05 41.38
C THR A 118 -4.61 19.68 40.57
N ALA A 119 -3.49 20.38 40.78
CA ALA A 119 -2.24 20.08 40.10
C ALA A 119 -1.69 18.69 40.47
N ALA A 120 -1.87 18.27 41.73
CA ALA A 120 -1.53 16.93 42.20
C ALA A 120 -2.42 15.80 41.66
N LEU A 121 -3.38 16.06 40.78
CA LEU A 121 -4.07 14.98 40.05
C LEU A 121 -3.54 14.82 38.62
N THR A 122 -3.09 15.92 38.02
CA THR A 122 -2.64 15.97 36.62
C THR A 122 -1.15 15.70 36.44
N LEU A 123 -0.35 15.90 37.50
CA LEU A 123 1.11 15.78 37.46
C LEU A 123 1.53 14.32 37.59
N SER A 124 2.42 13.85 36.72
CA SER A 124 2.96 12.50 36.76
C SER A 124 3.61 12.15 38.12
N HIS A 125 3.41 10.91 38.57
CA HIS A 125 3.83 10.46 39.90
C HIS A 125 5.35 10.55 40.08
N GLN A 126 6.11 10.07 39.09
CA GLN A 126 7.57 10.08 39.11
C GLN A 126 8.13 11.51 39.27
N LEU A 127 7.53 12.46 38.56
CA LEU A 127 8.00 13.83 38.55
C LEU A 127 7.63 14.57 39.85
N ARG A 128 6.49 14.21 40.45
CA ARG A 128 6.11 14.66 41.79
C ARG A 128 7.08 14.19 42.87
N GLU A 129 7.51 12.93 42.82
CA GLU A 129 8.44 12.38 43.81
C GLU A 129 9.85 12.99 43.68
N MET A 130 10.31 13.26 42.46
CA MET A 130 11.63 13.83 42.23
C MET A 130 11.72 15.33 42.57
N VAL A 131 10.72 16.12 42.18
CA VAL A 131 10.80 17.59 42.19
C VAL A 131 9.91 18.21 43.28
N GLY A 132 8.83 17.52 43.67
CA GLY A 132 7.83 18.05 44.60
C GLY A 132 6.87 19.05 43.94
N ILE A 133 5.98 19.60 44.76
CA ILE A 133 4.92 20.54 44.35
C ILE A 133 5.46 21.97 44.54
N GLY A 134 5.16 22.87 43.59
CA GLY A 134 5.40 24.32 43.72
C GLY A 134 6.78 24.82 43.30
N THR A 135 7.51 24.06 42.47
CA THR A 135 8.89 24.37 42.09
C THR A 135 9.03 25.40 40.97
N LEU A 136 8.00 25.56 40.13
CA LEU A 136 7.96 26.57 39.08
C LEU A 136 7.17 27.80 39.56
N GLY A 137 7.69 28.98 39.21
CA GLY A 137 7.04 30.26 39.43
C GLY A 137 7.00 31.05 38.13
N VAL A 138 5.98 31.89 38.00
CA VAL A 138 5.90 32.88 36.92
C VAL A 138 6.37 34.20 37.48
N ASP A 139 7.26 34.85 36.74
CA ASP A 139 7.66 36.23 37.01
C ASP A 139 7.34 37.10 35.79
N ARG A 140 6.95 38.34 36.05
CA ARG A 140 6.64 39.30 35.00
C ARG A 140 7.96 39.94 34.55
N VAL A 141 8.53 39.38 33.50
CA VAL A 141 9.68 39.97 32.82
C VAL A 141 9.19 41.06 31.87
N ASP A 142 9.93 42.16 31.77
CA ASP A 142 9.65 43.20 30.78
C ASP A 142 9.74 42.60 29.37
N GLU A 143 8.71 42.87 28.56
CA GLU A 143 8.65 42.38 27.18
C GLU A 143 9.93 42.85 26.45
N PRO A 144 10.67 41.94 25.78
CA PRO A 144 11.80 42.38 24.97
C PRO A 144 11.30 43.43 23.96
N PRO A 145 12.10 44.48 23.66
CA PRO A 145 11.66 45.52 22.74
C PRO A 145 11.25 44.88 21.42
N VAL A 146 9.96 45.03 21.09
CA VAL A 146 9.37 44.46 19.89
C VAL A 146 10.10 45.05 18.70
N ASN A 147 10.90 44.23 18.02
CA ASN A 147 11.56 44.63 16.80
C ASN A 147 10.54 44.49 15.67
N GLU A 148 10.04 45.61 15.16
CA GLU A 148 9.06 45.65 14.05
C GLU A 148 9.53 44.86 12.82
N ALA A 149 10.85 44.74 12.59
CA ALA A 149 11.38 43.92 11.51
C ALA A 149 11.20 42.41 11.78
N LYS A 150 11.31 41.97 13.05
CA LYS A 150 11.08 40.57 13.43
C LYS A 150 9.60 40.21 13.37
N THR A 151 8.70 41.10 13.82
CA THR A 151 7.25 40.85 13.73
C THR A 151 6.79 40.79 12.28
N ARG A 152 7.26 41.71 11.43
CA ARG A 152 6.95 41.66 9.99
C ARG A 152 7.46 40.37 9.34
N SER A 153 8.67 39.93 9.68
CA SER A 153 9.21 38.66 9.16
C SER A 153 8.42 37.44 9.63
N LEU A 154 7.94 37.42 10.88
CA LEU A 154 7.08 36.36 11.40
C LEU A 154 5.71 36.36 10.71
N GLU A 155 5.12 37.53 10.47
CA GLU A 155 3.86 37.70 9.73
C GLU A 155 4.01 37.22 8.28
N GLU A 156 5.06 37.64 7.58
CA GLU A 156 5.38 37.17 6.23
C GLU A 156 5.56 35.65 6.20
N THR A 157 6.26 35.08 7.18
CA THR A 157 6.41 33.62 7.29
C THR A 157 5.05 32.96 7.54
N ALA A 158 4.25 33.45 8.48
CA ALA A 158 2.93 32.89 8.77
C ALA A 158 2.03 32.93 7.53
N THR A 159 2.00 34.05 6.80
CA THR A 159 1.24 34.16 5.54
C THR A 159 1.77 33.24 4.44
N GLY A 160 3.09 33.03 4.36
CA GLY A 160 3.70 32.08 3.44
C GLY A 160 3.28 30.64 3.74
N TRP A 161 3.24 30.26 5.02
CA TRP A 161 2.79 28.94 5.46
C TRP A 161 1.31 28.73 5.18
N THR A 162 0.45 29.72 5.47
CA THR A 162 -0.98 29.60 5.14
C THR A 162 -1.22 29.49 3.64
N LEU A 163 -0.49 30.24 2.81
CA LEU A 163 -0.59 30.13 1.37
C LEU A 163 -0.14 28.75 0.84
N MET A 164 0.94 28.21 1.40
CA MET A 164 1.42 26.87 1.06
C MET A 164 0.37 25.80 1.41
N GLU A 165 -0.26 25.89 2.58
CA GLU A 165 -1.34 24.97 2.98
C GLU A 165 -2.58 25.10 2.09
N VAL A 166 -2.95 26.32 1.69
CA VAL A 166 -4.05 26.54 0.73
C VAL A 166 -3.73 25.90 -0.62
N ASN A 167 -2.51 26.04 -1.13
CA ASN A 167 -2.12 25.37 -2.38
C ASN A 167 -2.15 23.83 -2.24
N LYS A 168 -1.63 23.28 -1.15
CA LYS A 168 -1.71 21.82 -0.88
C LYS A 168 -3.14 21.30 -0.87
N THR A 169 -4.06 22.04 -0.23
CA THR A 169 -5.47 21.64 -0.18
C THR A 169 -6.16 21.76 -1.55
N ARG A 170 -5.80 22.74 -2.37
CA ARG A 170 -6.24 22.83 -3.77
C ARG A 170 -5.75 21.61 -4.55
N ASP A 171 -4.46 21.31 -4.50
CA ASP A 171 -3.86 20.22 -5.28
C ASP A 171 -4.47 18.86 -4.88
N ALA A 172 -4.64 18.62 -3.57
CA ALA A 172 -5.33 17.43 -3.08
C ALA A 172 -6.81 17.36 -3.51
N ALA A 173 -7.51 18.49 -3.61
CA ALA A 173 -8.88 18.54 -4.10
C ALA A 173 -8.97 18.24 -5.61
N GLU A 174 -8.00 18.73 -6.39
CA GLU A 174 -7.89 18.44 -7.82
C GLU A 174 -7.63 16.95 -8.05
N GLU A 175 -6.68 16.35 -7.32
CA GLU A 175 -6.41 14.91 -7.36
C GLU A 175 -7.64 14.07 -6.96
N ALA A 176 -8.32 14.45 -5.88
CA ALA A 176 -9.54 13.78 -5.45
C ALA A 176 -10.66 13.89 -6.49
N SER A 177 -10.79 15.04 -7.14
CA SER A 177 -11.78 15.23 -8.21
C SER A 177 -11.49 14.32 -9.40
N ALA A 178 -10.23 14.22 -9.83
CA ALA A 178 -9.83 13.34 -10.93
C ALA A 178 -10.04 11.86 -10.59
N LEU A 179 -9.81 11.45 -9.34
CA LEU A 179 -10.13 10.10 -8.87
C LEU A 179 -11.64 9.82 -8.90
N LEU A 180 -12.44 10.75 -8.38
CA LEU A 180 -13.89 10.61 -8.37
C LEU A 180 -14.48 10.60 -9.78
N GLU A 181 -13.96 11.39 -10.71
CA GLU A 181 -14.39 11.36 -12.11
C GLU A 181 -14.16 10.00 -12.77
N ARG A 182 -12.98 9.38 -12.55
CA ARG A 182 -12.71 8.02 -13.03
C ARG A 182 -13.67 6.99 -12.42
N GLU A 183 -13.91 7.10 -11.11
CA GLU A 183 -14.82 6.19 -10.39
C GLU A 183 -16.27 6.35 -10.87
N VAL A 184 -16.72 7.58 -11.12
CA VAL A 184 -18.07 7.87 -11.64
C VAL A 184 -18.23 7.32 -13.06
N GLU A 185 -17.21 7.41 -13.91
CA GLU A 185 -17.25 6.83 -15.26
C GLU A 185 -17.34 5.30 -15.21
N ALA A 186 -16.57 4.65 -14.32
CA ALA A 186 -16.64 3.21 -14.10
C ALA A 186 -18.02 2.78 -13.56
N GLU A 187 -18.57 3.55 -12.61
CA GLU A 187 -19.89 3.28 -12.04
C GLU A 187 -21.01 3.50 -13.07
N ARG A 188 -20.87 4.51 -13.94
CA ARG A 188 -21.81 4.76 -15.04
C ARG A 188 -21.89 3.56 -15.98
N ARG A 189 -20.74 3.01 -16.38
CA ARG A 189 -20.66 1.81 -17.23
C ARG A 189 -21.29 0.60 -16.54
N TYR A 190 -21.00 0.40 -15.25
CA TYR A 190 -21.60 -0.67 -14.46
C TYR A 190 -23.13 -0.59 -14.47
N TRP A 191 -23.70 0.57 -14.19
CA TRP A 191 -25.16 0.75 -14.19
C TRP A 191 -25.78 0.65 -15.58
N GLU A 192 -25.08 1.06 -16.63
CA GLU A 192 -25.52 0.89 -18.01
C GLU A 192 -25.65 -0.60 -18.37
N ASP A 193 -24.65 -1.41 -18.02
CA ASP A 193 -24.66 -2.85 -18.21
C ASP A 193 -25.76 -3.55 -17.40
N VAL A 194 -25.92 -3.20 -16.12
CA VAL A 194 -27.01 -3.72 -15.27
C VAL A 194 -28.38 -3.38 -15.89
N MET A 195 -28.53 -2.19 -16.46
CA MET A 195 -29.74 -1.78 -17.16
C MET A 195 -29.93 -2.54 -18.47
N ALA A 196 -28.87 -2.86 -19.20
CA ALA A 196 -28.93 -3.69 -20.40
C ALA A 196 -29.42 -5.11 -20.07
N VAL A 197 -28.90 -5.73 -19.01
CA VAL A 197 -29.33 -7.05 -18.52
C VAL A 197 -30.83 -7.04 -18.15
N LYS A 198 -31.28 -6.00 -17.44
CA LYS A 198 -32.71 -5.86 -17.10
C LYS A 198 -33.59 -5.66 -18.34
N LYS A 199 -33.14 -4.88 -19.33
CA LYS A 199 -33.85 -4.68 -20.61
C LYS A 199 -33.91 -5.96 -21.44
N ALA A 200 -32.89 -6.81 -21.36
CA ALA A 200 -32.87 -8.13 -21.98
C ALA A 200 -33.84 -9.14 -21.31
N GLY A 201 -34.52 -8.75 -20.22
CA GLY A 201 -35.57 -9.55 -19.58
C GLY A 201 -35.08 -10.46 -18.46
N TRP A 202 -33.81 -10.35 -18.05
CA TRP A 202 -33.28 -11.12 -16.93
C TRP A 202 -33.75 -10.56 -15.60
N SER A 203 -34.03 -11.45 -14.65
CA SER A 203 -34.45 -11.03 -13.31
C SER A 203 -33.25 -10.70 -12.43
N VAL A 204 -33.22 -9.46 -11.93
CA VAL A 204 -32.15 -8.93 -11.08
C VAL A 204 -32.63 -8.90 -9.63
N CYS A 205 -31.83 -9.42 -8.70
CA CYS A 205 -32.13 -9.45 -7.27
C CYS A 205 -30.92 -9.02 -6.43
N ARG A 206 -31.13 -8.73 -5.13
CA ARG A 206 -30.04 -8.42 -4.20
C ARG A 206 -29.43 -9.71 -3.67
N VAL A 207 -28.10 -9.75 -3.59
CA VAL A 207 -27.39 -10.92 -3.06
C VAL A 207 -27.56 -10.99 -1.53
N PRO A 208 -28.03 -12.13 -0.95
CA PRO A 208 -28.32 -12.22 0.48
C PRO A 208 -27.14 -11.94 1.43
N GLN A 209 -25.91 -12.25 1.00
CA GLN A 209 -24.67 -12.02 1.78
C GLN A 209 -24.01 -10.68 1.51
N GLN A 210 -24.31 -10.02 0.38
CA GLN A 210 -23.70 -8.77 -0.04
C GLN A 210 -24.79 -7.76 -0.37
N ARG A 211 -25.17 -6.94 0.61
CA ARG A 211 -26.30 -6.00 0.49
C ARG A 211 -26.12 -4.94 -0.58
N HIS A 212 -24.87 -4.62 -0.92
CA HIS A 212 -24.51 -3.61 -1.92
C HIS A 212 -24.33 -4.19 -3.32
N THR A 213 -24.43 -5.51 -3.49
CA THR A 213 -24.21 -6.18 -4.78
C THR A 213 -25.54 -6.67 -5.36
N LEU A 214 -25.77 -6.36 -6.63
CA LEU A 214 -26.87 -6.94 -7.40
C LEU A 214 -26.42 -8.24 -8.05
N GLY A 215 -27.35 -9.16 -8.27
CA GLY A 215 -27.10 -10.41 -8.97
C GLY A 215 -28.19 -10.70 -9.99
N VAL A 216 -27.82 -11.43 -11.02
CA VAL A 216 -28.74 -11.94 -12.03
C VAL A 216 -29.15 -13.35 -11.60
N MET A 217 -30.45 -13.58 -11.55
CA MET A 217 -30.98 -14.93 -11.42
C MET A 217 -30.93 -15.59 -12.81
N PHE A 218 -30.17 -16.67 -12.91
CA PHE A 218 -30.08 -17.51 -14.09
C PHE A 218 -30.51 -18.93 -13.73
N GLY A 219 -31.23 -19.61 -14.61
CA GLY A 219 -31.81 -20.93 -14.34
C GLY A 219 -33.30 -20.91 -14.05
N PHE A 220 -33.88 -22.10 -13.95
CA PHE A 220 -35.33 -22.28 -13.97
C PHE A 220 -35.95 -22.12 -12.58
N SER A 221 -37.06 -21.39 -12.50
CA SER A 221 -37.84 -21.22 -11.26
C SER A 221 -38.41 -22.54 -10.71
N GLU A 222 -38.54 -23.55 -11.59
CA GLU A 222 -39.06 -24.89 -11.32
C GLU A 222 -37.99 -25.88 -10.81
N ALA A 223 -36.72 -25.48 -10.77
CA ALA A 223 -35.65 -26.34 -10.28
C ALA A 223 -35.82 -26.66 -8.78
N SER A 224 -35.33 -27.85 -8.38
CA SER A 224 -35.27 -28.26 -6.97
C SER A 224 -34.57 -27.19 -6.12
N PRO A 225 -34.95 -26.98 -4.84
CA PRO A 225 -34.37 -25.97 -3.96
C PRO A 225 -32.83 -25.96 -3.92
N GLU A 226 -32.21 -27.14 -4.07
CA GLU A 226 -30.76 -27.31 -4.10
C GLU A 226 -30.11 -26.63 -5.31
N PHE A 227 -30.75 -26.69 -6.49
CA PHE A 227 -30.28 -26.04 -7.72
C PHE A 227 -30.72 -24.58 -7.81
N LYS A 228 -31.84 -24.22 -7.18
CA LYS A 228 -32.35 -22.84 -7.14
C LYS A 228 -31.39 -21.88 -6.44
N ASN A 229 -30.68 -22.35 -5.41
CA ASN A 229 -29.66 -21.56 -4.71
C ASN A 229 -28.37 -21.35 -5.53
N ASN A 230 -28.16 -22.14 -6.58
CA ASN A 230 -27.02 -22.03 -7.50
C ASN A 230 -27.33 -21.13 -8.71
N GLY A 231 -28.60 -20.80 -8.93
CA GLY A 231 -29.06 -19.97 -10.04
C GLY A 231 -28.95 -18.45 -9.80
N LEU A 232 -27.98 -18.00 -9.00
CA LEU A 232 -27.76 -16.57 -8.72
C LEU A 232 -26.29 -16.22 -8.97
N ALA A 233 -26.03 -15.33 -9.92
CA ALA A 233 -24.71 -14.80 -10.23
C ALA A 233 -24.62 -13.35 -9.74
N PRO A 234 -23.78 -13.05 -8.73
CA PRO A 234 -23.45 -11.68 -8.38
C PRO A 234 -22.83 -10.93 -9.58
N MET A 235 -23.28 -9.71 -9.85
CA MET A 235 -22.70 -8.78 -10.82
C MET A 235 -21.64 -7.95 -10.11
N ARG A 236 -20.37 -8.27 -10.35
CA ARG A 236 -19.23 -7.52 -9.83
C ARG A 236 -18.75 -6.53 -10.88
N ARG A 237 -18.21 -5.41 -10.41
CA ARG A 237 -17.58 -4.42 -11.27
C ARG A 237 -16.14 -4.86 -11.55
N SER A 238 -15.76 -4.90 -12.81
CA SER A 238 -14.37 -5.09 -13.24
C SER A 238 -13.58 -3.79 -13.11
N GLU A 239 -12.26 -3.84 -13.33
CA GLU A 239 -11.38 -2.66 -13.30
C GLU A 239 -11.77 -1.64 -14.37
N ASP A 240 -12.29 -2.10 -15.52
CA ASP A 240 -12.75 -1.25 -16.63
C ASP A 240 -14.14 -0.62 -16.42
N GLY A 241 -14.81 -0.94 -15.32
CA GLY A 241 -16.18 -0.54 -15.01
C GLY A 241 -17.28 -1.41 -15.65
N SER A 242 -16.91 -2.44 -16.41
CA SER A 242 -17.86 -3.41 -16.97
C SER A 242 -18.40 -4.36 -15.90
N VAL A 243 -19.57 -4.95 -16.18
CA VAL A 243 -20.16 -5.98 -15.32
C VAL A 243 -19.56 -7.35 -15.62
N GLU A 244 -18.93 -7.96 -14.63
CA GLU A 244 -18.54 -9.36 -14.62
C GLU A 244 -19.48 -10.19 -13.73
N LEU A 245 -19.93 -11.33 -14.25
CA LEU A 245 -20.74 -12.27 -13.49
C LEU A 245 -19.82 -13.21 -12.70
N ASP A 246 -19.99 -13.23 -11.38
CA ASP A 246 -19.31 -14.17 -10.51
C ASP A 246 -19.97 -15.56 -10.63
N LEU A 247 -19.44 -16.35 -11.57
CA LEU A 247 -19.85 -17.73 -11.83
C LEU A 247 -19.10 -18.74 -10.95
N GLY A 248 -18.44 -18.32 -9.87
CA GLY A 248 -17.58 -19.18 -9.06
C GLY A 248 -18.26 -20.45 -8.51
N ARG A 249 -19.59 -20.44 -8.37
CA ARG A 249 -20.38 -21.62 -7.96
C ARG A 249 -20.65 -22.62 -9.08
N LEU A 250 -20.50 -22.23 -10.35
CA LEU A 250 -20.75 -23.07 -11.53
C LEU A 250 -19.50 -23.81 -12.02
N GLY A 251 -18.38 -23.72 -11.31
CA GLY A 251 -17.18 -24.52 -11.59
C GLY A 251 -16.44 -24.19 -12.89
N GLY A 252 -16.87 -23.17 -13.65
CA GLY A 252 -16.18 -22.70 -14.86
C GLY A 252 -16.12 -23.71 -16.02
N VAL A 253 -16.73 -24.88 -15.87
CA VAL A 253 -16.75 -25.95 -16.88
C VAL A 253 -18.18 -26.17 -17.36
N SER A 254 -18.35 -26.30 -18.67
CA SER A 254 -19.64 -26.66 -19.25
C SER A 254 -19.95 -28.12 -18.96
N GLU A 255 -20.92 -28.37 -18.08
CA GLU A 255 -21.41 -29.72 -17.80
C GLU A 255 -22.66 -30.01 -18.65
N GLY A 256 -22.80 -31.25 -19.13
CA GLY A 256 -23.93 -31.69 -19.95
C GLY A 256 -24.37 -33.09 -19.56
N LEU A 257 -25.68 -33.37 -19.68
CA LEU A 257 -26.22 -34.69 -19.39
C LEU A 257 -25.86 -35.65 -20.52
N VAL A 258 -25.04 -36.66 -20.22
CA VAL A 258 -24.70 -37.73 -21.16
C VAL A 258 -25.44 -39.00 -20.78
N VAL A 259 -26.28 -39.50 -21.69
CA VAL A 259 -26.97 -40.77 -21.54
C VAL A 259 -26.28 -41.81 -22.42
N THR A 260 -25.74 -42.85 -21.78
CA THR A 260 -25.11 -43.99 -22.47
C THR A 260 -25.97 -45.24 -22.32
N TYR A 261 -26.27 -45.89 -23.43
CA TYR A 261 -26.94 -47.18 -23.47
C TYR A 261 -25.91 -48.30 -23.66
N GLU A 262 -25.87 -49.23 -22.71
CA GLU A 262 -24.93 -50.36 -22.71
C GLU A 262 -25.68 -51.68 -22.89
N ARG A 263 -25.16 -52.57 -23.75
CA ARG A 263 -25.67 -53.93 -23.93
C ARG A 263 -24.50 -54.91 -24.00
N GLY A 264 -24.43 -55.82 -23.02
CA GLY A 264 -23.42 -56.89 -22.98
C GLY A 264 -21.99 -56.39 -22.81
N GLY A 265 -21.75 -55.40 -21.93
CA GLY A 265 -20.41 -54.88 -21.67
C GLY A 265 -19.88 -53.89 -22.72
N ARG A 266 -20.71 -53.51 -23.72
CA ARG A 266 -20.35 -52.54 -24.77
C ARG A 266 -21.39 -51.45 -24.86
N VAL A 267 -20.92 -50.20 -24.90
CA VAL A 267 -21.77 -49.02 -25.11
C VAL A 267 -22.23 -49.02 -26.56
N VAL A 268 -23.54 -49.17 -26.77
CA VAL A 268 -24.18 -49.27 -28.10
C VAL A 268 -24.74 -47.93 -28.56
N GLY A 269 -25.04 -47.02 -27.62
CA GLY A 269 -25.54 -45.69 -27.94
C GLY A 269 -25.08 -44.66 -26.92
N ARG A 270 -24.82 -43.44 -27.39
CA ARG A 270 -24.58 -42.28 -26.55
C ARG A 270 -25.37 -41.10 -27.10
N SER A 271 -26.10 -40.44 -26.23
CA SER A 271 -26.72 -39.14 -26.50
C SER A 271 -26.15 -38.13 -25.52
N CYS A 272 -25.79 -36.95 -26.00
CA CYS A 272 -25.44 -35.82 -25.16
C CYS A 272 -26.51 -34.74 -25.35
N GLY A 273 -27.19 -34.39 -24.26
CA GLY A 273 -28.00 -33.18 -24.22
C GLY A 273 -27.05 -32.00 -24.01
N THR A 274 -26.84 -31.21 -25.04
CA THR A 274 -26.23 -29.88 -24.89
C THR A 274 -27.38 -28.91 -24.59
N SER A 275 -27.36 -28.30 -23.41
CA SER A 275 -28.22 -27.18 -23.04
C SER A 275 -27.41 -25.90 -23.05
#